data_AF-A0A0K9G9N0-F1
#
_entry.id   AF-A0A0K9G9N0-F1
#
_cell.length_a   1.000
_cell.length_b   1.000
_cell.length_c   1.000
_cell.angle_alpha   90.00
_cell.angle_beta   90.00
_cell.angle_gamma   90.00
#
_symmetry.space_group_name_H-M   'P 1'
#
loop_
_entity.id
_entity.type
_entity.pdbx_description
1 polymer ?
#
loop_
_entity_poly.entity_id
_entity_poly.type
_entity_poly.pdbx_seq_one_letter_code
_entity_poly.pdbx_strand_id
1 'polypeptide(L)'
;MKILIKVGINMRDNKFRVWDTGGKRYWYFTSSEDLDPSLERIIKEGEIQKFSGLNDVNGVDIYEGDFLKVVFDDDEFDEYDEPMGVVKFGEEFRQIEDEPLDGWIISDGTKEGGEYLDQWDGAIEVVGNMYENEELLLTLKSDPSDPKPLELKFRVWDGKKIIYVSKDSGYRLVFEGGDWELEYKNEQYCTSKDPWCKLMQFSGATDINEKDIYEGDIVKNGLNEEEYKRKYPNDYKEYGFTLGEFVGISTYDAECSCWCIDNPKYIGVTMVHHLFCEIDMKTVEVIGNVHENEEIFRGLISE
;
A
#
# COMPACT_ATOMS: atom_id res chain seq x y z
N MET A 1 -9.58 42.09 41.74
CA MET A 1 -9.64 40.74 42.32
C MET A 1 -9.70 39.76 41.15
N LYS A 2 -8.55 39.24 40.70
CA LYS A 2 -8.48 38.21 39.65
C LYS A 2 -8.25 36.89 40.36
N ILE A 3 -9.19 35.97 40.19
CA ILE A 3 -9.13 34.63 40.78
C ILE A 3 -8.07 33.84 39.98
N LEU A 4 -6.94 33.54 40.60
CA LEU A 4 -6.01 32.52 40.11
C LEU A 4 -6.62 31.17 40.45
N ILE A 5 -7.19 30.48 39.47
CA ILE A 5 -7.41 29.04 39.56
C ILE A 5 -6.05 28.40 39.23
N LYS A 6 -5.33 28.03 40.28
CA LYS A 6 -4.09 27.25 40.20
C LYS A 6 -4.47 25.80 39.89
N VAL A 7 -4.85 25.51 38.64
CA VAL A 7 -4.84 24.13 38.15
C VAL A 7 -3.37 23.78 37.97
N GLY A 8 -2.89 22.80 38.71
CA GLY A 8 -1.55 22.24 38.52
C GLY A 8 -1.50 21.52 37.18
N ILE A 9 -1.32 22.28 36.09
CA ILE A 9 -0.89 21.71 34.82
C ILE A 9 0.58 21.33 35.03
N ASN A 10 0.87 20.04 34.95
CA ASN A 10 2.22 19.53 35.03
C ASN A 10 2.99 20.15 33.85
N MET A 11 4.03 20.96 34.10
CA MET A 11 4.75 21.70 33.05
C MET A 11 5.51 20.79 32.05
N ARG A 12 5.41 19.46 32.20
CA ARG A 12 6.02 18.47 31.31
C ARG A 12 5.20 18.22 30.03
N ASP A 13 3.94 18.65 29.97
CA ASP A 13 2.97 18.17 28.97
C ASP A 13 2.81 19.10 27.74
N ASN A 14 3.67 20.10 27.59
CA ASN A 14 3.57 21.13 26.52
C ASN A 14 4.78 21.12 25.58
N LYS A 15 5.22 19.93 25.16
CA LYS A 15 6.22 19.78 24.09
C LYS A 15 5.51 19.67 22.74
N PHE A 16 6.06 20.35 21.74
CA PHE A 16 5.56 20.34 20.38
C PHE A 16 6.72 20.17 19.41
N ARG A 17 6.42 19.64 18.23
CA ARG A 17 7.30 19.74 17.07
C ARG A 17 6.52 20.26 15.87
N VAL A 18 7.21 20.89 14.93
CA VAL A 18 6.63 21.32 13.66
C VAL A 18 7.54 20.88 12.52
N TRP A 19 6.93 20.35 11.45
CA TRP A 19 7.66 20.00 10.23
C TRP A 19 7.89 21.24 9.35
N ASP A 20 9.14 21.62 9.15
CA ASP A 20 9.55 22.67 8.23
C ASP A 20 9.62 22.09 6.81
N THR A 21 8.55 22.26 6.03
CA THR A 21 8.46 21.72 4.65
C THR A 21 9.55 22.25 3.72
N GLY A 22 10.02 23.50 3.93
CA GLY A 22 11.08 24.09 3.13
C GLY A 22 12.46 23.57 3.52
N GLY A 23 12.67 23.33 4.82
CA GLY A 23 13.92 22.80 5.37
C GLY A 23 14.01 21.28 5.44
N LYS A 24 12.88 20.56 5.25
CA LYS A 24 12.71 19.12 5.47
C LYS A 24 13.30 18.64 6.79
N ARG A 25 12.88 19.27 7.90
CA ARG A 25 13.34 18.93 9.25
C ARG A 25 12.33 19.33 10.31
N TYR A 26 12.43 18.71 11.49
CA TYR A 26 11.67 19.10 12.66
C TYR A 26 12.30 20.24 13.45
N TRP A 27 11.42 21.10 13.97
CA TRP A 27 11.74 22.06 15.03
C TRP A 27 10.94 21.72 16.28
N TYR A 28 11.63 21.64 17.41
CA TYR A 28 11.05 21.32 18.72
C TYR A 28 10.94 22.58 19.56
N PHE A 29 9.82 22.74 20.27
CA PHE A 29 9.57 23.90 21.11
C PHE A 29 8.58 23.57 22.22
N THR A 30 8.51 24.45 23.22
CA THR A 30 7.51 24.36 24.30
C THR A 30 6.59 25.57 24.34
N SER A 31 5.40 25.43 24.92
CA SER A 31 4.43 26.54 25.01
C SER A 31 4.90 27.73 25.87
N SER A 32 6.00 27.59 26.61
CA SER A 32 6.53 28.58 27.55
C SER A 32 7.69 29.42 26.99
N GLU A 33 8.17 29.11 25.78
CA GLU A 33 9.28 29.81 25.16
C GLU A 33 8.79 30.98 24.31
N ASP A 34 9.46 32.13 24.42
CA ASP A 34 9.31 33.21 23.46
C ASP A 34 9.80 32.68 22.10
N LEU A 35 8.86 32.43 21.17
CA LEU A 35 9.17 31.87 19.87
C LEU A 35 10.07 32.84 19.08
N ASP A 36 11.16 32.30 18.52
CA ASP A 36 11.99 33.04 17.58
C ASP A 36 11.11 33.49 16.39
N PRO A 37 11.17 34.76 15.93
CA PRO A 37 10.39 35.24 14.80
C PRO A 37 10.57 34.41 13.51
N SER A 38 11.72 33.74 13.33
CA SER A 38 11.94 32.81 12.23
C SER A 38 11.14 31.51 12.36
N LEU A 39 10.86 31.08 13.59
CA LEU A 39 10.03 29.92 13.91
C LEU A 39 8.53 30.24 13.80
N GLU A 40 8.11 31.48 14.04
CA GLU A 40 6.70 31.91 13.85
C GLU A 40 6.20 31.61 12.43
N ARG A 41 7.03 31.87 11.41
CA ARG A 41 6.68 31.56 10.02
C ARG A 41 6.52 30.06 9.81
N ILE A 42 7.44 29.25 10.34
CA ILE A 42 7.44 27.80 10.22
C ILE A 42 6.21 27.20 10.93
N ILE A 43 5.89 27.69 12.13
CA ILE A 43 4.70 27.28 12.89
C ILE A 43 3.41 27.65 12.15
N LYS A 44 3.39 28.80 11.47
CA LYS A 44 2.21 29.25 10.71
C LYS A 44 1.99 28.46 9.42
N GLU A 45 3.07 28.00 8.80
CA GLU A 45 3.06 27.32 7.49
C GLU A 45 3.11 25.78 7.61
N GLY A 46 3.63 25.25 8.72
CA GLY A 46 3.81 23.83 8.98
C GLY A 46 2.76 23.23 9.90
N GLU A 47 2.70 21.91 9.94
CA GLU A 47 1.80 21.17 10.82
C GLU A 47 2.43 20.97 12.19
N ILE A 48 1.73 21.42 13.24
CA ILE A 48 2.17 21.30 14.62
C ILE A 48 1.73 19.94 15.14
N GLN A 49 2.67 19.17 15.67
CA GLN A 49 2.46 17.88 16.28
C GLN A 49 2.71 17.96 17.78
N LYS A 50 1.81 17.39 18.57
CA LYS A 50 1.87 17.45 20.03
C LYS A 50 2.52 16.18 20.59
N PHE A 51 3.28 16.35 21.67
CA PHE A 51 3.83 15.24 22.45
C PHE A 51 2.71 14.46 23.16
N SER A 52 2.81 13.13 23.14
CA SER A 52 1.77 12.27 23.70
C SER A 52 1.74 12.25 25.23
N GLY A 53 2.87 12.59 25.87
CA GLY A 53 3.07 12.36 27.30
C GLY A 53 3.80 11.05 27.60
N LEU A 54 4.03 10.21 26.59
CA LEU A 54 4.63 8.88 26.72
C LEU A 54 5.99 8.80 26.01
N ASN A 55 6.80 7.87 26.50
CA ASN A 55 8.08 7.52 25.90
C ASN A 55 8.03 6.09 25.38
N ASP A 56 8.76 5.82 24.31
CA ASP A 56 8.93 4.47 23.79
C ASP A 56 9.87 3.63 24.67
N VAL A 57 10.09 2.36 24.32
CA VAL A 57 10.98 1.45 25.07
C VAL A 57 12.44 1.94 25.18
N ASN A 58 12.88 2.81 24.26
CA ASN A 58 14.21 3.38 24.22
C ASN A 58 14.29 4.77 24.91
N GLY A 59 13.18 5.25 25.48
CA GLY A 59 13.09 6.55 26.12
C GLY A 59 12.93 7.73 25.15
N VAL A 60 12.58 7.46 23.88
CA VAL A 60 12.27 8.48 22.87
C VAL A 60 10.89 9.05 23.16
N ASP A 61 10.73 10.38 23.10
CA ASP A 61 9.42 11.03 23.22
C ASP A 61 8.54 10.68 22.02
N ILE A 62 7.31 10.23 22.27
CA ILE A 62 6.33 9.90 21.22
C ILE A 62 5.48 11.13 20.90
N TYR A 63 5.42 11.53 19.63
CA TYR A 63 4.62 12.65 19.14
C TYR A 63 3.52 12.17 18.18
N GLU A 64 2.53 13.02 17.97
CA GLU A 64 1.60 12.90 16.85
C GLU A 64 2.35 12.70 15.53
N GLY A 65 1.87 11.78 14.70
CA GLY A 65 2.45 11.40 13.42
C GLY A 65 3.65 10.47 13.47
N ASP A 66 4.08 10.00 14.65
CA ASP A 66 5.11 8.95 14.77
C ASP A 66 4.55 7.58 14.37
N PHE A 67 5.37 6.77 13.70
CA PHE A 67 5.11 5.36 13.46
C PHE A 67 5.65 4.52 14.61
N LEU A 68 4.83 3.57 15.06
CA LEU A 68 5.17 2.67 16.16
C LEU A 68 5.19 1.24 15.67
N LYS A 69 6.16 0.45 16.14
CA LYS A 69 6.12 -1.01 16.08
C LYS A 69 6.06 -1.59 17.49
N VAL A 70 5.56 -2.82 17.61
CA VAL A 70 5.57 -3.55 18.88
C VAL A 70 6.93 -4.22 19.06
N VAL A 71 7.48 -4.14 20.26
CA VAL A 71 8.70 -4.86 20.65
C VAL A 71 8.30 -5.96 21.62
N PHE A 72 8.47 -7.21 21.18
CA PHE A 72 8.31 -8.38 22.03
C PHE A 72 9.69 -8.86 22.53
N ASP A 73 9.77 -9.30 23.78
CA ASP A 73 10.99 -9.85 24.38
C ASP A 73 11.35 -11.26 23.87
N ASP A 74 10.51 -11.87 23.02
CA ASP A 74 10.66 -13.27 22.60
C ASP A 74 11.18 -13.35 21.16
N ASP A 75 12.39 -13.89 21.00
CA ASP A 75 13.14 -14.06 19.73
C ASP A 75 12.40 -14.96 18.69
N GLU A 76 11.22 -15.49 19.01
CA GLU A 76 10.41 -16.33 18.11
C GLU A 76 9.41 -15.55 17.24
N PHE A 77 9.23 -14.24 17.45
CA PHE A 77 8.26 -13.40 16.71
C PHE A 77 8.92 -12.21 15.97
N ASP A 78 10.09 -12.43 15.36
CA ASP A 78 10.76 -11.46 14.45
C ASP A 78 9.98 -11.20 13.13
N GLU A 79 8.74 -11.68 13.01
CA GLU A 79 7.99 -11.66 11.75
C GLU A 79 7.22 -10.34 11.48
N TYR A 80 7.26 -9.37 12.40
CA TYR A 80 6.56 -8.09 12.27
C TYR A 80 7.50 -6.89 12.38
N ASP A 81 8.39 -6.72 11.40
CA ASP A 81 9.21 -5.50 11.23
C ASP A 81 8.38 -4.29 10.73
N GLU A 82 7.09 -4.48 10.45
CA GLU A 82 6.19 -3.44 9.96
C GLU A 82 5.60 -2.59 11.10
N PRO A 83 5.38 -1.27 10.87
CA PRO A 83 4.74 -0.43 11.86
C PRO A 83 3.30 -0.88 12.12
N MET A 84 2.93 -0.97 13.39
CA MET A 84 1.57 -1.27 13.87
C MET A 84 0.61 -0.13 13.53
N GLY A 85 1.08 1.12 13.50
CA GLY A 85 0.24 2.27 13.22
C GLY A 85 0.96 3.61 13.35
N VAL A 86 0.19 4.68 13.12
CA VAL A 86 0.61 6.07 13.29
C VAL A 86 -0.09 6.71 14.50
N VAL A 87 0.65 7.47 15.30
CA VAL A 87 0.11 8.14 16.48
C VAL A 87 -0.79 9.30 16.09
N LYS A 88 -2.02 9.31 16.60
CA LYS A 88 -3.00 10.39 16.38
C LYS A 88 -3.72 10.74 17.67
N PHE A 89 -4.26 11.96 17.74
CA PHE A 89 -5.18 12.33 18.81
C PHE A 89 -6.62 11.97 18.42
N GLY A 90 -7.32 11.24 19.28
CA GLY A 90 -8.56 10.52 18.98
C GLY A 90 -9.81 11.37 18.76
N GLU A 91 -9.76 12.71 18.90
CA GLU A 91 -10.95 13.58 18.77
C GLU A 91 -11.68 13.43 17.43
N GLU A 92 -10.98 12.95 16.39
CA GLU A 92 -11.53 12.70 15.04
C GLU A 92 -12.01 11.26 14.80
N PHE A 93 -11.75 10.33 15.74
CA PHE A 93 -12.04 8.90 15.61
C PHE A 93 -13.22 8.49 16.47
N ARG A 94 -14.08 7.60 15.95
CA ARG A 94 -15.26 7.08 16.66
C ARG A 94 -15.13 5.58 16.84
N GLN A 95 -15.48 5.09 18.03
CA GLN A 95 -15.72 3.66 18.20
C GLN A 95 -17.03 3.23 17.50
N ILE A 96 -17.21 1.93 17.33
CA ILE A 96 -18.40 1.26 16.76
C ILE A 96 -19.73 1.70 17.44
N GLU A 97 -19.67 2.34 18.60
CA GLU A 97 -20.83 2.88 19.34
C GLU A 97 -20.94 4.43 19.32
N ASP A 98 -20.28 5.12 18.38
CA ASP A 98 -20.44 6.56 18.08
C ASP A 98 -19.89 7.53 19.15
N GLU A 99 -19.15 7.05 20.15
CA GLU A 99 -18.41 7.91 21.09
C GLU A 99 -17.00 8.24 20.55
N PRO A 100 -16.58 9.52 20.60
CA PRO A 100 -15.24 9.92 20.20
C PRO A 100 -14.19 9.35 21.15
N LEU A 101 -13.03 8.96 20.61
CA LEU A 101 -11.89 8.54 21.41
C LEU A 101 -11.25 9.78 22.07
N ASP A 102 -11.31 9.91 23.40
CA ASP A 102 -10.64 10.99 24.13
C ASP A 102 -9.26 10.50 24.60
N GLY A 103 -8.26 10.62 23.73
CA GLY A 103 -6.89 10.19 24.04
C GLY A 103 -5.98 10.00 22.84
N TRP A 104 -4.74 9.60 23.10
CA TRP A 104 -3.78 9.21 22.07
C TRP A 104 -4.06 7.79 21.60
N ILE A 105 -4.05 7.60 20.28
CA ILE A 105 -4.28 6.30 19.66
C ILE A 105 -3.16 5.95 18.69
N ILE A 106 -3.01 4.66 18.44
CA ILE A 106 -2.21 4.08 17.37
C ILE A 106 -3.18 3.74 16.25
N SER A 107 -3.29 4.59 15.25
CA SER A 107 -4.18 4.41 14.11
C SER A 107 -3.53 3.45 13.11
N ASP A 108 -4.23 2.38 12.76
CA ASP A 108 -3.80 1.41 11.75
C ASP A 108 -4.02 1.92 10.30
N GLY A 109 -4.44 3.18 10.16
CA GLY A 109 -4.80 3.81 8.89
C GLY A 109 -6.29 3.88 8.63
N THR A 110 -7.12 3.11 9.34
CA THR A 110 -8.58 3.04 9.11
C THR A 110 -9.37 4.12 9.87
N LYS A 111 -10.58 4.46 9.39
CA LYS A 111 -11.50 5.38 10.11
C LYS A 111 -12.14 4.79 11.36
N GLU A 112 -12.26 3.47 11.41
CA GLU A 112 -12.96 2.72 12.47
C GLU A 112 -12.01 2.22 13.57
N GLY A 113 -10.70 2.36 13.37
CA GLY A 113 -9.69 1.61 14.11
C GLY A 113 -8.56 2.46 14.69
N GLY A 114 -8.16 2.05 15.89
CA GLY A 114 -6.95 2.45 16.57
C GLY A 114 -6.98 1.94 18.01
N GLU A 115 -5.82 1.53 18.52
CA GLU A 115 -5.70 1.13 19.91
C GLU A 115 -5.22 2.31 20.75
N TYR A 116 -5.63 2.39 22.01
CA TYR A 116 -5.14 3.46 22.88
C TYR A 116 -3.64 3.30 23.10
N LEU A 117 -2.89 4.38 22.89
CA LEU A 117 -1.43 4.38 22.95
C LEU A 117 -0.90 3.92 24.32
N ASP A 118 -1.62 4.23 25.40
CA ASP A 118 -1.24 3.87 26.77
C ASP A 118 -1.41 2.38 27.09
N GLN A 119 -2.18 1.63 26.30
CA GLN A 119 -2.29 0.17 26.41
C GLN A 119 -0.99 -0.55 26.03
N TRP A 120 -0.11 0.15 25.31
CA TRP A 120 1.15 -0.35 24.79
C TRP A 120 2.38 0.27 25.49
N ASP A 121 2.19 0.98 26.60
CA ASP A 121 3.29 1.61 27.34
C ASP A 121 4.36 0.57 27.72
N GLY A 122 5.61 0.86 27.33
CA GLY A 122 6.75 -0.05 27.53
C GLY A 122 6.84 -1.25 26.57
N ALA A 123 6.03 -1.30 25.51
CA ALA A 123 6.07 -2.37 24.50
C ALA A 123 6.14 -1.86 23.05
N ILE A 124 6.41 -0.57 22.84
CA ILE A 124 6.46 0.06 21.51
C ILE A 124 7.76 0.82 21.28
N GLU A 125 8.21 0.84 20.03
CA GLU A 125 9.38 1.60 19.55
C GLU A 125 8.96 2.55 18.43
N VAL A 126 9.47 3.79 18.48
CA VAL A 126 9.31 4.75 17.38
C VAL A 126 10.25 4.36 16.24
N VAL A 127 9.69 4.06 15.06
CA VAL A 127 10.46 3.61 13.88
C VAL A 127 10.58 4.67 12.78
N GLY A 128 9.85 5.77 12.92
CA GLY A 128 9.82 6.86 11.95
C GLY A 128 8.66 7.80 12.20
N ASN A 129 8.37 8.66 11.24
CA ASN A 129 7.19 9.52 11.26
C ASN A 129 6.65 9.77 9.85
N MET A 130 5.40 10.21 9.76
CA MET A 130 4.67 10.39 8.49
C MET A 130 5.26 11.42 7.52
N TYR A 131 6.26 12.21 7.95
CA TYR A 131 6.90 13.24 7.13
C TYR A 131 8.28 12.85 6.62
N GLU A 132 9.08 12.18 7.46
CA GLU A 132 10.42 11.70 7.10
C GLU A 132 10.38 10.31 6.47
N ASN A 133 9.30 9.55 6.70
CA ASN A 133 9.13 8.15 6.29
C ASN A 133 7.77 7.91 5.60
N GLU A 134 7.46 8.68 4.55
CA GLU A 134 6.20 8.54 3.80
C GLU A 134 5.98 7.11 3.27
N GLU A 135 7.06 6.36 3.01
CA GLU A 135 7.00 4.96 2.58
C GLU A 135 6.32 4.03 3.58
N LEU A 136 6.38 4.35 4.88
CA LEU A 136 5.74 3.56 5.95
C LEU A 136 4.21 3.76 6.00
N LEU A 137 3.68 4.81 5.35
CA LEU A 137 2.22 4.95 5.19
C LEU A 137 1.63 3.87 4.29
N LEU A 138 2.43 3.33 3.37
CA LEU A 138 1.98 2.31 2.41
C LEU A 138 1.84 0.92 3.06
N THR A 139 2.46 0.71 4.21
CA THR A 139 2.40 -0.57 4.95
C THR A 139 1.26 -0.59 5.97
N LEU A 140 0.72 0.57 6.35
CA LEU A 140 -0.48 0.63 7.17
C LEU A 140 -1.68 0.08 6.40
N LYS A 141 -2.57 -0.65 7.08
CA LYS A 141 -3.79 -1.22 6.48
C LYS A 141 -4.57 -0.07 5.84
N SER A 142 -4.49 0.04 4.52
CA SER A 142 -5.14 1.11 3.77
C SER A 142 -6.62 1.15 4.13
N ASP A 143 -7.10 2.31 4.59
CA ASP A 143 -8.51 2.57 4.89
C ASP A 143 -9.39 2.12 3.72
N PRO A 144 -10.24 1.08 3.88
CA PRO A 144 -11.15 0.67 2.82
C PRO A 144 -12.21 1.74 2.48
N SER A 145 -12.27 2.86 3.22
CA SER A 145 -13.26 3.93 3.06
C SER A 145 -12.77 5.18 2.30
N ASP A 146 -11.50 5.24 1.90
CA ASP A 146 -11.05 6.08 0.77
C ASP A 146 -10.30 5.21 -0.24
N PRO A 147 -10.97 4.21 -0.86
CA PRO A 147 -10.35 3.50 -1.94
C PRO A 147 -10.06 4.56 -2.99
N LYS A 148 -8.77 4.78 -3.32
CA LYS A 148 -8.42 5.39 -4.61
C LYS A 148 -9.36 4.73 -5.61
N PRO A 149 -10.24 5.48 -6.29
CA PRO A 149 -11.31 4.89 -7.07
C PRO A 149 -10.66 3.85 -7.97
N LEU A 150 -11.03 2.59 -7.78
CA LEU A 150 -10.41 1.47 -8.47
C LEU A 150 -10.42 1.84 -9.95
N GLU A 151 -9.22 2.07 -10.51
CA GLU A 151 -9.12 2.54 -11.88
C GLU A 151 -9.49 1.35 -12.77
N LEU A 152 -10.76 1.26 -13.14
CA LEU A 152 -11.27 0.19 -13.99
C LEU A 152 -10.75 0.43 -15.41
N LYS A 153 -9.63 -0.23 -15.73
CA LYS A 153 -9.06 -0.26 -17.07
C LYS A 153 -9.35 -1.62 -17.71
N PHE A 154 -9.65 -1.59 -19.00
CA PHE A 154 -9.82 -2.78 -19.82
C PHE A 154 -9.00 -2.67 -21.08
N ARG A 155 -8.56 -3.82 -21.58
CA ARG A 155 -8.04 -3.96 -22.93
C ARG A 155 -8.72 -5.12 -23.63
N VAL A 156 -8.80 -5.06 -24.96
CA VAL A 156 -9.44 -6.08 -25.77
C VAL A 156 -8.44 -6.62 -26.77
N TRP A 157 -8.28 -7.93 -26.83
CA TRP A 157 -7.63 -8.61 -27.95
C TRP A 157 -8.65 -8.79 -29.06
N ASP A 158 -8.41 -8.21 -30.25
CA ASP A 158 -9.33 -8.29 -31.39
C ASP A 158 -9.02 -9.42 -32.39
N GLY A 159 -8.20 -10.39 -31.98
CA GLY A 159 -7.69 -11.42 -32.88
C GLY A 159 -6.45 -11.00 -33.68
N LYS A 160 -6.04 -9.73 -33.60
CA LYS A 160 -4.85 -9.21 -34.31
C LYS A 160 -3.95 -8.34 -33.46
N LYS A 161 -4.51 -7.52 -32.56
CA LYS A 161 -3.79 -6.59 -31.70
C LYS A 161 -4.53 -6.37 -30.38
N ILE A 162 -3.80 -5.86 -29.40
CA ILE A 162 -4.38 -5.33 -28.17
C ILE A 162 -4.92 -3.92 -28.40
N ILE A 163 -6.16 -3.68 -27.98
CA ILE A 163 -6.84 -2.38 -27.99
C ILE A 163 -7.02 -1.94 -26.55
N TYR A 164 -6.33 -0.87 -26.17
CA TYR A 164 -6.52 -0.22 -24.88
C TYR A 164 -7.74 0.69 -24.93
N VAL A 165 -8.73 0.42 -24.07
CA VAL A 165 -9.96 1.22 -24.03
C VAL A 165 -9.72 2.45 -23.17
N SER A 166 -9.53 3.59 -23.82
CA SER A 166 -9.36 4.89 -23.15
C SER A 166 -10.23 5.96 -23.81
N LYS A 167 -10.47 7.07 -23.10
CA LYS A 167 -11.27 8.20 -23.60
C LYS A 167 -10.77 8.73 -24.95
N ASP A 168 -9.47 8.67 -25.18
CA ASP A 168 -8.82 9.23 -26.37
C ASP A 168 -8.67 8.21 -27.52
N SER A 169 -8.93 6.92 -27.26
CA SER A 169 -8.78 5.84 -28.24
C SER A 169 -9.87 5.84 -29.33
N GLY A 170 -11.02 6.47 -29.06
CA GLY A 170 -12.23 6.38 -29.89
C GLY A 170 -12.97 5.05 -29.78
N TYR A 171 -12.46 4.13 -28.95
CA TYR A 171 -13.15 2.90 -28.56
C TYR A 171 -13.96 3.11 -27.29
N ARG A 172 -15.11 2.46 -27.20
CA ARG A 172 -15.95 2.42 -26.00
C ARG A 172 -16.31 0.98 -25.71
N LEU A 173 -16.21 0.59 -24.44
CA LEU A 173 -16.71 -0.70 -23.98
C LEU A 173 -18.11 -0.52 -23.39
N VAL A 174 -19.06 -1.36 -23.80
CA VAL A 174 -20.44 -1.37 -23.34
C VAL A 174 -20.70 -2.72 -22.69
N PHE A 175 -21.30 -2.71 -21.51
CA PHE A 175 -21.69 -3.91 -20.79
C PHE A 175 -23.22 -4.02 -20.74
N GLU A 176 -23.76 -5.17 -21.14
CA GLU A 176 -25.19 -5.47 -21.06
C GLU A 176 -25.38 -6.83 -20.37
N GLY A 177 -25.59 -6.79 -19.05
CA GLY A 177 -25.65 -8.00 -18.24
C GLY A 177 -24.27 -8.68 -18.15
N GLY A 178 -24.18 -9.94 -18.60
CA GLY A 178 -22.92 -10.68 -18.69
C GLY A 178 -22.22 -10.58 -20.05
N ASP A 179 -22.84 -9.91 -21.02
CA ASP A 179 -22.26 -9.66 -22.34
C ASP A 179 -21.55 -8.31 -22.38
N TRP A 180 -20.60 -8.18 -23.30
CA TRP A 180 -19.91 -6.92 -23.57
C TRP A 180 -19.75 -6.70 -25.08
N GLU A 181 -19.67 -5.43 -25.45
CA GLU A 181 -19.45 -4.96 -26.83
C GLU A 181 -18.37 -3.89 -26.82
N LEU A 182 -17.38 -4.05 -27.70
CA LEU A 182 -16.43 -3.01 -28.05
C LEU A 182 -16.97 -2.24 -29.26
N GLU A 183 -17.25 -0.96 -29.07
CA GLU A 183 -17.64 -0.04 -30.13
C GLU A 183 -16.43 0.80 -30.59
N TYR A 184 -16.36 1.12 -31.88
CA TYR A 184 -15.46 2.15 -32.41
C TYR A 184 -16.29 3.20 -33.14
N LYS A 185 -16.21 4.46 -32.71
CA LYS A 185 -17.01 5.57 -33.29
C LYS A 185 -18.53 5.29 -33.36
N ASN A 186 -19.08 4.61 -32.35
CA ASN A 186 -20.49 4.19 -32.21
C ASN A 186 -20.93 3.08 -33.18
N GLU A 187 -19.99 2.35 -33.78
CA GLU A 187 -20.28 1.12 -34.52
C GLU A 187 -19.71 -0.09 -33.77
N GLN A 188 -20.45 -1.19 -33.73
CA GLN A 188 -20.01 -2.47 -33.16
C GLN A 188 -18.70 -2.92 -33.84
N TYR A 189 -17.65 -3.12 -33.06
CA TYR A 189 -16.35 -3.61 -33.53
C TYR A 189 -16.17 -5.12 -33.25
N CYS A 190 -16.35 -5.54 -32.00
CA CYS A 190 -16.43 -6.96 -31.60
C CYS A 190 -17.24 -7.11 -30.31
N THR A 191 -17.58 -8.35 -29.94
CA THR A 191 -18.42 -8.65 -28.77
C THR A 191 -17.91 -9.86 -27.98
N SER A 192 -18.49 -10.09 -26.81
CA SER A 192 -18.33 -11.32 -26.01
C SER A 192 -18.65 -12.61 -26.79
N LYS A 193 -19.42 -12.53 -27.89
CA LYS A 193 -19.83 -13.66 -28.72
C LYS A 193 -18.81 -14.01 -29.80
N ASP A 194 -17.87 -13.11 -30.08
CA ASP A 194 -16.81 -13.33 -31.05
C ASP A 194 -15.71 -14.20 -30.42
N PRO A 195 -15.49 -15.45 -30.87
CA PRO A 195 -14.56 -16.37 -30.19
C PRO A 195 -13.10 -15.90 -30.25
N TRP A 196 -12.78 -15.08 -31.24
CA TRP A 196 -11.48 -14.46 -31.45
C TRP A 196 -11.28 -13.17 -30.66
N CYS A 197 -12.34 -12.59 -30.07
CA CYS A 197 -12.25 -11.40 -29.25
C CYS A 197 -12.17 -11.78 -27.76
N LYS A 198 -11.25 -11.15 -27.02
CA LYS A 198 -11.08 -11.38 -25.57
C LYS A 198 -11.01 -10.06 -24.83
N LEU A 199 -11.87 -9.90 -23.83
CA LEU A 199 -11.79 -8.80 -22.87
C LEU A 199 -10.84 -9.21 -21.75
N MET A 200 -9.92 -8.32 -21.39
CA MET A 200 -8.95 -8.51 -20.31
C MET A 200 -9.05 -7.34 -19.34
N GLN A 201 -9.12 -7.66 -18.05
CA GLN A 201 -9.18 -6.67 -16.98
C GLN A 201 -7.79 -6.25 -16.50
N PHE A 202 -7.65 -5.02 -16.03
CA PHE A 202 -6.48 -4.57 -15.29
C PHE A 202 -6.46 -5.12 -13.87
N SER A 203 -5.29 -5.53 -13.37
CA SER A 203 -5.17 -6.14 -12.06
C SER A 203 -5.37 -5.17 -10.91
N GLY A 204 -5.07 -3.89 -11.12
CA GLY A 204 -4.90 -2.93 -10.04
C GLY A 204 -3.43 -2.66 -9.69
N ALA A 205 -2.49 -3.40 -10.29
CA ALA A 205 -1.05 -3.28 -10.05
C ALA A 205 -0.26 -2.86 -11.28
N THR A 206 0.84 -2.15 -11.06
CA THR A 206 1.88 -1.90 -12.06
C THR A 206 3.12 -2.74 -11.76
N ASP A 207 3.87 -3.06 -12.80
CA ASP A 207 5.15 -3.77 -12.70
C ASP A 207 6.30 -2.85 -12.24
N ILE A 208 7.52 -3.37 -12.14
CA ILE A 208 8.74 -2.63 -11.75
C ILE A 208 9.06 -1.43 -12.64
N ASN A 209 8.53 -1.41 -13.87
CA ASN A 209 8.69 -0.34 -14.85
C ASN A 209 7.45 0.56 -14.94
N GLU A 210 6.57 0.51 -13.94
CA GLU A 210 5.31 1.26 -13.87
C GLU A 210 4.32 0.92 -14.99
N LYS A 211 4.45 -0.25 -15.62
CA LYS A 211 3.52 -0.72 -16.64
C LYS A 211 2.33 -1.42 -15.97
N ASP A 212 1.12 -1.02 -16.36
CA ASP A 212 -0.12 -1.68 -15.93
C ASP A 212 -0.11 -3.19 -16.26
N ILE A 213 -0.49 -4.02 -15.29
CA ILE A 213 -0.59 -5.48 -15.44
C ILE A 213 -2.05 -5.85 -15.68
N TYR A 214 -2.30 -6.63 -16.73
CA TYR A 214 -3.62 -7.08 -17.14
C TYR A 214 -3.72 -8.59 -17.16
N GLU A 215 -4.95 -9.10 -17.22
CA GLU A 215 -5.22 -10.48 -17.56
C GLU A 215 -4.52 -10.89 -18.85
N GLY A 216 -3.89 -12.07 -18.82
CA GLY A 216 -3.12 -12.61 -19.92
C GLY A 216 -1.72 -12.00 -20.11
N ASP A 217 -1.29 -11.07 -19.25
CA ASP A 217 0.12 -10.64 -19.27
C ASP A 217 1.04 -11.76 -18.82
N ILE A 218 2.16 -11.91 -19.54
CA ILE A 218 3.24 -12.81 -19.17
C ILE A 218 4.22 -12.00 -18.34
N VAL A 219 4.44 -12.47 -17.12
CA VAL A 219 5.23 -11.79 -16.10
C VAL A 219 6.36 -12.68 -15.63
N LYS A 220 7.46 -12.06 -15.19
CA LYS A 220 8.59 -12.73 -14.55
C LYS A 220 9.13 -11.89 -13.39
N ASN A 221 10.16 -12.41 -12.71
CA ASN A 221 10.98 -11.58 -11.83
C ASN A 221 11.79 -10.55 -12.64
N GLY A 222 11.64 -9.28 -12.27
CA GLY A 222 12.34 -8.14 -12.84
C GLY A 222 13.64 -7.78 -12.09
N LEU A 223 13.86 -8.32 -10.89
CA LEU A 223 15.11 -8.13 -10.16
C LEU A 223 16.23 -8.97 -10.76
N ASN A 224 17.45 -8.44 -10.75
CA ASN A 224 18.62 -9.27 -11.04
C ASN A 224 18.98 -10.17 -9.83
N GLU A 225 19.86 -11.15 -10.04
CA GLU A 225 20.23 -12.13 -9.01
C GLU A 225 20.79 -11.50 -7.73
N GLU A 226 21.60 -10.45 -7.84
CA GLU A 226 22.18 -9.75 -6.67
C GLU A 226 21.10 -8.96 -5.91
N GLU A 227 20.24 -8.25 -6.63
CA GLU A 227 19.12 -7.50 -6.05
C GLU A 227 18.13 -8.43 -5.35
N TYR A 228 17.80 -9.54 -6.00
CA TYR A 228 16.91 -10.55 -5.47
C TYR A 228 17.47 -11.15 -4.18
N LYS A 229 18.72 -11.63 -4.18
CA LYS A 229 19.38 -12.18 -2.98
C LYS A 229 19.48 -11.17 -1.83
N ARG A 230 19.67 -9.88 -2.16
CA ARG A 230 19.72 -8.82 -1.13
C ARG A 230 18.36 -8.60 -0.49
N LYS A 231 17.29 -8.64 -1.28
CA LYS A 231 15.92 -8.41 -0.80
C LYS A 231 15.32 -9.63 -0.10
N TYR A 232 15.67 -10.82 -0.56
CA TYR A 232 15.14 -12.09 -0.08
C TYR A 232 16.28 -13.06 0.33
N PRO A 233 17.08 -12.70 1.35
CA PRO A 233 18.28 -13.47 1.72
C PRO A 233 17.97 -14.87 2.26
N ASN A 234 16.77 -15.06 2.82
CA ASN A 234 16.34 -16.30 3.49
C ASN A 234 15.45 -17.20 2.61
N ASP A 235 15.02 -16.71 1.45
CA ASP A 235 13.97 -17.30 0.60
C ASP A 235 14.48 -18.48 -0.25
N TYR A 236 15.57 -19.10 0.20
CA TYR A 236 16.34 -20.11 -0.50
C TYR A 236 16.24 -21.43 0.26
N LYS A 237 15.09 -22.13 0.20
CA LYS A 237 15.03 -23.62 0.21
C LYS A 237 13.64 -24.29 0.30
N GLU A 238 12.55 -23.61 0.63
CA GLU A 238 11.40 -24.36 1.14
C GLU A 238 10.45 -24.95 0.08
N TYR A 239 10.38 -24.38 -1.14
CA TYR A 239 9.42 -24.87 -2.16
C TYR A 239 10.06 -25.31 -3.50
N GLY A 240 11.39 -25.31 -3.61
CA GLY A 240 12.07 -25.74 -4.85
C GLY A 240 11.97 -24.74 -6.02
N PHE A 241 11.41 -23.55 -5.78
CA PHE A 241 11.41 -22.42 -6.69
C PHE A 241 12.20 -21.29 -6.04
N THR A 242 13.23 -20.79 -6.71
CA THR A 242 13.74 -19.46 -6.40
C THR A 242 12.82 -18.47 -7.10
N LEU A 243 12.24 -17.51 -6.38
CA LEU A 243 11.47 -16.40 -6.98
C LEU A 243 12.32 -15.70 -8.08
N GLY A 244 13.65 -15.82 -8.05
CA GLY A 244 14.57 -15.47 -9.14
C GLY A 244 14.26 -16.05 -10.54
N GLU A 245 13.51 -17.15 -10.65
CA GLU A 245 13.26 -17.86 -11.92
C GLU A 245 11.77 -17.93 -12.30
N PHE A 246 10.87 -17.26 -11.56
CA PHE A 246 9.45 -17.35 -11.89
C PHE A 246 9.16 -16.68 -13.23
N VAL A 247 8.39 -17.38 -14.08
CA VAL A 247 7.70 -16.83 -15.24
C VAL A 247 6.30 -17.44 -15.27
N GLY A 248 5.28 -16.60 -15.43
CA GLY A 248 3.90 -17.05 -15.43
C GLY A 248 2.96 -16.04 -16.07
N ILE A 249 1.67 -16.29 -15.93
CA ILE A 249 0.60 -15.54 -16.61
C ILE A 249 -0.27 -14.90 -15.53
N SER A 250 -0.47 -13.59 -15.61
CA SER A 250 -1.42 -12.89 -14.75
C SER A 250 -2.84 -13.30 -15.12
N THR A 251 -3.54 -13.96 -14.21
CA THR A 251 -4.92 -14.44 -14.38
C THR A 251 -5.78 -13.98 -13.21
N TYR A 252 -7.09 -13.87 -13.42
CA TYR A 252 -8.05 -13.66 -12.36
C TYR A 252 -8.75 -14.98 -12.04
N ASP A 253 -8.55 -15.48 -10.82
CA ASP A 253 -9.26 -16.66 -10.32
C ASP A 253 -10.60 -16.23 -9.73
N ALA A 254 -11.69 -16.64 -10.37
CA ALA A 254 -13.03 -16.32 -9.93
C ALA A 254 -13.47 -17.10 -8.68
N GLU A 255 -12.92 -18.30 -8.44
CA GLU A 255 -13.24 -19.11 -7.25
C GLU A 255 -12.63 -18.48 -6.01
N CYS A 256 -11.39 -17.99 -6.12
CA CYS A 256 -10.71 -17.29 -5.04
C CYS A 256 -10.93 -15.77 -5.04
N SER A 257 -11.59 -15.23 -6.08
CA SER A 257 -11.82 -13.78 -6.28
C SER A 257 -10.53 -12.95 -6.15
N CYS A 258 -9.44 -13.43 -6.74
CA CYS A 258 -8.13 -12.79 -6.63
C CYS A 258 -7.31 -12.94 -7.90
N TRP A 259 -6.31 -12.07 -8.04
CA TRP A 259 -5.33 -12.17 -9.11
C TRP A 259 -4.24 -13.16 -8.74
N CYS A 260 -3.79 -13.92 -9.72
CA CYS A 260 -2.83 -15.00 -9.58
C CYS A 260 -1.76 -14.90 -10.68
N ILE A 261 -0.59 -15.47 -10.43
CA ILE A 261 0.39 -15.78 -11.48
C ILE A 261 0.36 -17.28 -11.74
N ASP A 262 -0.28 -17.68 -12.83
CA ASP A 262 -0.35 -19.08 -13.22
C ASP A 262 0.89 -19.49 -14.01
N ASN A 263 1.56 -20.56 -13.58
CA ASN A 263 2.59 -21.20 -14.38
C ASN A 263 1.96 -22.36 -15.19
N PRO A 264 1.82 -22.23 -16.52
CA PRO A 264 1.15 -23.23 -17.34
C PRO A 264 1.88 -24.58 -17.39
N LYS A 265 3.14 -24.64 -16.95
CA LYS A 265 3.90 -25.90 -16.82
C LYS A 265 3.36 -26.81 -15.73
N TYR A 266 2.82 -26.24 -14.66
CA TYR A 266 2.41 -26.98 -13.45
C TYR A 266 0.89 -27.03 -13.31
N ILE A 267 0.20 -27.50 -14.36
CA ILE A 267 -1.27 -27.61 -14.39
C ILE A 267 -1.75 -28.49 -13.22
N GLY A 268 -2.53 -27.90 -12.31
CA GLY A 268 -3.14 -28.59 -11.17
C GLY A 268 -2.28 -28.63 -9.89
N VAL A 269 -1.04 -28.14 -9.94
CA VAL A 269 -0.35 -27.61 -8.76
C VAL A 269 -0.49 -26.11 -8.91
N THR A 270 -1.67 -25.60 -8.60
CA THR A 270 -1.92 -24.17 -8.54
C THR A 270 -1.01 -23.63 -7.45
N MET A 271 0.21 -23.24 -7.83
CA MET A 271 1.03 -22.35 -7.04
C MET A 271 0.37 -20.99 -7.19
N VAL A 272 -0.77 -20.83 -6.52
CA VAL A 272 -1.50 -19.59 -6.45
C VAL A 272 -0.64 -18.67 -5.61
N HIS A 273 0.39 -18.09 -6.20
CA HIS A 273 0.94 -16.90 -5.60
C HIS A 273 -0.10 -15.81 -5.86
N HIS A 274 -0.88 -15.56 -4.81
CA HIS A 274 -1.86 -14.49 -4.80
C HIS A 274 -1.12 -13.19 -5.12
N LEU A 275 -1.38 -12.63 -6.31
CA LEU A 275 -0.64 -11.52 -6.92
C LEU A 275 -0.49 -10.34 -5.94
N PHE A 276 -1.52 -10.12 -5.12
CA PHE A 276 -1.59 -9.00 -4.17
C PHE A 276 -1.19 -9.34 -2.73
N CYS A 277 -1.10 -10.62 -2.37
CA CYS A 277 -0.87 -11.01 -0.98
C CYS A 277 0.53 -11.59 -0.73
N GLU A 278 1.17 -12.15 -1.76
CA GLU A 278 2.43 -12.88 -1.60
C GLU A 278 3.59 -12.30 -2.42
N ILE A 279 3.28 -11.54 -3.48
CA ILE A 279 4.31 -11.02 -4.40
C ILE A 279 4.39 -9.51 -4.26
N ASP A 280 5.60 -9.00 -3.99
CA ASP A 280 5.86 -7.58 -4.17
C ASP A 280 5.88 -7.23 -5.66
N MET A 281 4.82 -6.57 -6.13
CA MET A 281 4.65 -6.17 -7.52
C MET A 281 5.77 -5.27 -8.06
N LYS A 282 6.53 -4.58 -7.19
CA LYS A 282 7.72 -3.82 -7.57
C LYS A 282 8.91 -4.71 -7.98
N THR A 283 8.75 -6.03 -7.89
CA THR A 283 9.74 -7.02 -8.35
C THR A 283 9.29 -7.75 -9.61
N VAL A 284 8.07 -7.52 -10.07
CA VAL A 284 7.48 -8.19 -11.23
C VAL A 284 7.78 -7.37 -12.49
N GLU A 285 8.08 -8.02 -13.61
CA GLU A 285 8.24 -7.38 -14.93
C GLU A 285 7.30 -8.02 -15.95
N VAL A 286 6.52 -7.22 -16.66
CA VAL A 286 5.69 -7.68 -17.79
C VAL A 286 6.56 -7.80 -19.04
N ILE A 287 6.76 -9.03 -19.50
CA ILE A 287 7.59 -9.34 -20.69
C ILE A 287 6.79 -9.57 -21.97
N GLY A 288 5.46 -9.64 -21.87
CA GLY A 288 4.59 -9.84 -23.03
C GLY A 288 3.15 -10.14 -22.62
N ASN A 289 2.35 -10.62 -23.55
CA ASN A 289 1.03 -11.19 -23.26
C ASN A 289 0.77 -12.44 -24.09
N VAL A 290 -0.14 -13.30 -23.63
CA VAL A 290 -0.45 -14.60 -24.26
C VAL A 290 -0.96 -14.50 -25.70
N HIS A 291 -1.38 -13.32 -26.16
CA HIS A 291 -1.92 -13.10 -27.50
C HIS A 291 -0.89 -12.57 -28.50
N GLU A 292 -0.11 -11.56 -28.12
CA GLU A 292 0.91 -10.94 -29.00
C GLU A 292 2.27 -11.63 -28.92
N ASN A 293 2.55 -12.38 -27.84
CA ASN A 293 3.81 -13.08 -27.60
C ASN A 293 3.60 -14.59 -27.45
N GLU A 294 2.93 -15.18 -28.44
CA GLU A 294 2.62 -16.61 -28.44
C GLU A 294 3.89 -17.48 -28.31
N GLU A 295 5.02 -17.03 -28.85
CA GLU A 295 6.31 -17.70 -28.72
C GLU A 295 6.78 -17.82 -27.27
N ILE A 296 6.59 -16.78 -26.45
CA ILE A 296 6.97 -16.80 -25.03
C ILE A 296 6.03 -17.76 -24.30
N PHE A 297 4.73 -17.64 -24.54
CA PHE A 297 3.72 -18.51 -23.93
C PHE A 297 3.94 -19.99 -24.27
N ARG A 298 4.22 -20.32 -25.53
CA ARG A 298 4.53 -21.69 -25.95
C ARG A 298 5.80 -22.21 -25.29
N GLY A 299 6.82 -21.36 -25.12
CA GLY A 299 8.03 -21.69 -24.37
C GLY A 299 7.73 -22.17 -22.95
N LEU A 300 6.82 -21.49 -22.25
CA LEU A 300 6.40 -21.85 -20.89
C LEU A 300 5.70 -23.21 -20.78
N ILE A 301 5.07 -23.67 -21.86
CA ILE A 301 4.39 -24.97 -21.90
C ILE A 301 5.35 -26.11 -22.29
N SER A 302 6.39 -25.80 -23.07
CA SER A 302 7.20 -26.81 -23.78
C SER A 302 8.46 -27.31 -23.05
N GLU A 303 8.89 -26.66 -21.97
CA GLU A 303 10.07 -27.04 -21.17
C GLU A 303 9.70 -27.73 -19.86
#